data_AF-A0A914SUM5-F1
#
_entry.id   AF-A0A914SUM5-F1
#
_cell.length_a   1.000
_cell.length_b   1.000
_cell.length_c   1.000
_cell.angle_alpha   90.00
_cell.angle_beta   90.00
_cell.angle_gamma   90.00
#
_symmetry.space_group_name_H-M   'P 1'
#
loop_
_entity.id
_entity.type
_entity.pdbx_description
1 polymer ?
#
loop_
_entity_poly.entity_id
_entity_poly.type
_entity_poly.pdbx_seq_one_letter_code
_entity_poly.pdbx_strand_id
1 'polypeptide(L)'
;MALIAGVFFGLNLLPIIEVQDNEELYPNAPKGGLPYIFSQCVGAFITSSIAFFTYALIRRNNVEINPKVTIPALISGFLWAIGETLLINATSELSAAITYPISAKLPGCVAALWSIFYFILKKLKKGRIWLY
;
A
#
# COMPACT_ATOMS: atom_id res chain seq x y z
N MET A 1 12.31 -15.05 -5.48
CA MET A 1 11.01 -14.36 -5.33
C MET A 1 11.15 -12.86 -5.08
N ALA A 2 11.94 -12.39 -4.11
CA ALA A 2 12.05 -10.96 -3.79
C ALA A 2 12.45 -10.06 -4.97
N LEU A 3 13.44 -10.46 -5.79
CA LEU A 3 13.86 -9.69 -6.97
C LEU A 3 12.73 -9.57 -8.00
N ILE A 4 12.09 -10.68 -8.32
CA ILE A 4 10.97 -10.73 -9.29
C ILE A 4 9.81 -9.87 -8.78
N ALA A 5 9.45 -10.00 -7.50
CA ALA A 5 8.40 -9.20 -6.88
C ALA A 5 8.74 -7.70 -6.89
N GLY A 6 10.00 -7.34 -6.63
CA GLY A 6 10.46 -5.95 -6.69
C GLY A 6 10.36 -5.35 -8.09
N VAL A 7 10.69 -6.11 -9.13
CA VAL A 7 10.51 -5.68 -10.52
C VAL A 7 9.03 -5.40 -10.79
N PHE A 8 8.13 -6.34 -10.48
CA PHE A 8 6.69 -6.13 -10.70
C PHE A 8 6.12 -4.96 -9.90
N PHE A 9 6.56 -4.76 -8.65
CA PHE A 9 6.15 -3.62 -7.84
C PHE A 9 6.59 -2.29 -8.45
N GLY A 10 7.82 -2.23 -8.97
CA GLY A 10 8.32 -1.04 -9.67
C GLY A 10 7.56 -0.76 -10.96
N LEU A 11 7.25 -1.80 -11.74
CA LEU A 11 6.55 -1.67 -13.02
C LEU A 11 5.07 -1.29 -12.87
N ASN A 12 4.43 -1.59 -11.74
CA ASN A 12 2.99 -1.38 -11.56
C ASN A 12 2.57 0.09 -11.65
N LEU A 13 3.44 1.02 -11.21
CA LEU A 13 3.16 2.45 -11.19
C LEU A 13 3.70 3.20 -12.41
N LEU A 14 4.68 2.63 -13.12
CA LEU A 14 5.26 3.24 -14.34
C LEU A 14 4.23 3.67 -15.38
N PRO A 15 3.24 2.84 -15.80
CA PRO A 15 2.30 3.26 -16.83
C PRO A 15 1.40 4.42 -16.38
N ILE A 16 1.13 4.53 -15.07
CA ILE A 16 0.33 5.63 -14.52
C ILE A 16 1.14 6.94 -14.59
N ILE A 17 2.41 6.89 -14.16
CA ILE A 17 3.31 8.06 -14.19
C ILE A 17 3.55 8.51 -15.62
N GLU A 18 3.79 7.58 -16.56
CA GLU A 18 4.06 7.90 -17.96
C GLU A 18 2.88 8.63 -18.62
N VAL A 19 1.64 8.20 -18.33
CA VAL A 19 0.44 8.85 -18.86
C VAL A 19 0.20 10.20 -18.19
N GLN A 20 0.58 10.36 -16.91
CA GLN A 20 0.50 11.64 -16.19
C GLN A 20 1.55 12.66 -16.66
N ASP A 21 2.79 12.22 -16.91
CA ASP A 21 3.90 13.10 -17.31
C ASP A 21 3.81 13.50 -18.80
N ASN A 22 3.17 12.67 -19.65
CA ASN A 22 3.02 12.93 -21.09
C ASN A 22 1.58 13.31 -21.48
N GLU A 23 1.03 14.34 -20.85
CA GLU A 23 -0.34 14.83 -21.18
C GLU A 23 -0.51 15.18 -22.66
N GLU A 24 0.55 15.62 -23.34
CA GLU A 24 0.52 15.98 -24.78
C GLU A 24 0.29 14.78 -25.71
N LEU A 25 0.78 13.58 -25.33
CA LEU A 25 0.59 12.35 -26.10
C LEU A 25 -0.77 11.70 -25.84
N TYR A 26 -1.40 12.00 -24.70
CA TYR A 26 -2.67 11.38 -24.29
C TYR A 26 -3.73 12.43 -23.92
N PRO A 27 -4.21 13.26 -24.88
CA PRO A 27 -5.16 14.34 -24.60
C PRO A 27 -6.53 13.85 -24.10
N ASN A 28 -6.88 12.58 -24.35
CA ASN A 28 -8.12 11.94 -23.89
C ASN A 28 -7.95 11.16 -22.58
N ALA A 29 -6.75 11.10 -22.01
CA ALA A 29 -6.53 10.40 -20.75
C ALA A 29 -7.12 11.17 -19.57
N PRO A 30 -7.68 10.47 -18.56
CA PRO A 30 -8.14 11.14 -17.35
C PRO A 30 -6.96 11.84 -16.66
N LYS A 31 -7.11 13.15 -16.42
CA LYS A 31 -6.11 13.94 -15.69
C LYS A 31 -6.07 13.63 -14.19
N GLY A 32 -7.22 13.24 -13.63
CA GLY A 32 -7.30 12.83 -12.23
C GLY A 32 -6.68 11.45 -12.00
N GLY A 33 -6.03 11.26 -10.85
CA GLY A 33 -5.46 9.97 -10.43
C GLY A 33 -6.50 8.87 -10.14
N LEU A 34 -7.74 9.25 -9.85
CA LEU A 34 -8.80 8.37 -9.35
C LEU A 34 -9.16 7.19 -10.28
N PRO A 35 -9.30 7.38 -11.61
CA PRO A 35 -9.63 6.28 -12.52
C PRO A 35 -8.53 5.21 -12.62
N TYR A 36 -7.27 5.61 -12.46
CA TYR A 36 -6.14 4.67 -12.46
C TYR A 36 -6.18 3.75 -11.24
N ILE A 37 -6.46 4.32 -10.06
CA ILE A 37 -6.61 3.56 -8.82
C ILE A 37 -7.80 2.62 -8.89
N PHE A 38 -8.94 3.09 -9.43
CA PHE A 38 -10.11 2.25 -9.60
C PHE A 38 -9.79 1.02 -10.46
N SER A 39 -9.12 1.23 -11.61
CA SER A 39 -8.68 0.13 -12.48
C SER A 39 -7.74 -0.84 -11.76
N GLN A 40 -6.78 -0.33 -11.00
CA GLN A 40 -5.81 -1.12 -10.24
C GLN A 40 -6.49 -1.95 -9.13
N CYS A 41 -7.44 -1.37 -8.38
CA CYS A 41 -8.22 -2.05 -7.36
C CYS A 41 -9.08 -3.17 -7.97
N VAL A 42 -9.73 -2.91 -9.11
CA VAL A 42 -10.53 -3.93 -9.83
C VAL A 42 -9.63 -5.06 -10.33
N GLY A 43 -8.47 -4.74 -10.93
CA GLY A 43 -7.49 -5.72 -11.36
C GLY A 43 -6.97 -6.60 -10.22
N ALA A 44 -6.67 -6.00 -9.07
CA ALA A 44 -6.26 -6.72 -7.87
C ALA A 44 -7.36 -7.64 -7.33
N PHE A 45 -8.62 -7.18 -7.34
CA PHE A 45 -9.76 -7.97 -6.90
C PHE A 45 -10.03 -9.17 -7.82
N ILE A 46 -10.00 -8.96 -9.15
CA ILE A 46 -10.16 -10.04 -10.14
C ILE A 46 -9.05 -11.07 -10.00
N THR A 47 -7.80 -10.63 -9.93
CA THR A 47 -6.64 -11.52 -9.80
C THR A 47 -6.72 -12.35 -8.51
N SER A 48 -7.08 -11.71 -7.40
CA SER A 48 -7.25 -12.38 -6.11
C SER A 48 -8.40 -13.40 -6.16
N SER A 49 -9.50 -13.06 -6.83
CA SER A 49 -10.64 -13.97 -7.02
C SER A 49 -10.25 -15.19 -7.85
N ILE A 50 -9.55 -15.00 -8.98
CA ILE A 50 -9.06 -16.10 -9.82
C ILE A 50 -8.10 -17.00 -9.03
N ALA A 51 -7.17 -16.41 -8.29
CA ALA A 51 -6.24 -17.16 -7.45
C ALA A 51 -6.97 -17.97 -6.38
N PHE A 52 -7.97 -17.38 -5.73
CA PHE A 52 -8.81 -18.05 -4.73
C PHE A 52 -9.62 -19.20 -5.33
N PHE A 53 -10.30 -18.99 -6.46
CA PHE A 53 -11.05 -20.04 -7.14
C PHE A 53 -10.14 -21.17 -7.61
N THR A 54 -8.97 -20.85 -8.18
CA THR A 54 -7.98 -21.85 -8.59
C THR A 54 -7.50 -22.68 -7.40
N TYR A 55 -7.18 -22.03 -6.29
CA TYR A 55 -6.81 -22.72 -5.05
C TYR A 55 -7.94 -23.62 -4.53
N ALA A 56 -9.17 -23.13 -4.52
CA ALA A 56 -10.35 -23.87 -4.07
C ALA A 56 -10.65 -25.10 -4.96
N LEU A 57 -10.49 -24.97 -6.27
CA LEU A 57 -10.65 -26.07 -7.24
C LEU A 57 -9.61 -27.17 -7.01
N ILE A 58 -8.33 -26.80 -6.82
CA ILE A 58 -7.24 -27.76 -6.56
C ILE A 58 -7.46 -28.47 -5.22
N ARG A 59 -7.91 -27.74 -4.19
CA ARG A 59 -8.16 -28.28 -2.84
C ARG A 59 -9.48 -29.04 -2.69
N ARG A 60 -10.30 -29.15 -3.75
CA ARG A 60 -11.58 -29.87 -3.78
C ARG A 60 -12.43 -29.66 -2.51
N ASN A 61 -12.68 -28.39 -2.18
CA ASN A 61 -13.51 -27.95 -1.05
C ASN A 61 -12.90 -28.09 0.38
N ASN A 62 -11.67 -28.59 0.53
CA ASN A 62 -10.92 -28.57 1.80
C ASN A 62 -10.01 -27.32 1.89
N VAL A 63 -10.63 -26.14 1.81
CA VAL A 63 -9.92 -24.86 1.87
C VAL A 63 -9.71 -24.46 3.33
N GLU A 64 -8.54 -24.80 3.89
CA GLU A 64 -8.17 -24.35 5.24
C GLU A 64 -7.71 -22.88 5.20
N ILE A 65 -8.62 -21.97 5.56
CA ILE A 65 -8.30 -20.54 5.73
C ILE A 65 -8.25 -20.26 7.22
N ASN A 66 -7.14 -19.68 7.70
CA ASN A 66 -7.06 -19.25 9.09
C ASN A 66 -7.74 -17.88 9.24
N PRO A 67 -8.91 -17.77 9.91
CA PRO A 67 -9.64 -16.51 10.02
C PRO A 67 -8.87 -15.43 10.79
N LYS A 68 -7.89 -15.82 11.63
CA LYS A 68 -7.06 -14.88 12.39
C LYS A 68 -6.14 -14.03 11.52
N VAL A 69 -5.76 -14.52 10.33
CA VAL A 69 -4.90 -13.77 9.40
C VAL A 69 -5.69 -13.05 8.31
N THR A 70 -6.93 -13.49 8.04
CA THR A 70 -7.79 -12.90 7.01
C THR A 70 -8.15 -11.44 7.32
N ILE A 71 -8.56 -11.15 8.56
CA ILE A 71 -8.96 -9.78 8.94
C ILE A 71 -7.77 -8.80 8.86
N PRO A 72 -6.58 -9.11 9.43
CA PRO A 72 -5.39 -8.27 9.24
C PRO A 72 -5.01 -8.09 7.77
N ALA A 73 -5.11 -9.14 6.95
CA ALA A 73 -4.81 -9.07 5.52
C ALA A 73 -5.76 -8.10 4.79
N LEU A 74 -7.06 -8.14 5.08
CA LEU A 74 -8.03 -7.20 4.52
C LEU A 74 -7.71 -5.75 4.91
N ILE A 75 -7.47 -5.49 6.20
CA ILE A 75 -7.09 -4.16 6.69
C ILE A 75 -5.83 -3.66 5.98
N SER A 76 -4.82 -4.52 5.81
CA SER A 76 -3.59 -4.16 5.11
C SER A 76 -3.82 -3.80 3.64
N GLY A 77 -4.74 -4.49 2.95
CA GLY A 77 -5.13 -4.17 1.58
C GLY A 77 -5.84 -2.82 1.47
N PHE A 78 -6.74 -2.52 2.41
CA PHE A 78 -7.38 -1.20 2.48
C PHE A 78 -6.38 -0.07 2.73
N LEU A 79 -5.45 -0.27 3.67
CA LEU A 79 -4.39 0.71 3.95
C LEU A 79 -3.49 0.93 2.72
N TRP A 80 -3.17 -0.14 2.00
CA TRP A 80 -2.41 -0.04 0.75
C TRP A 80 -3.17 0.77 -0.31
N ALA A 81 -4.46 0.48 -0.55
CA ALA A 81 -5.25 1.22 -1.52
C ALA A 81 -5.38 2.72 -1.19
N ILE A 82 -5.53 3.06 0.10
CA ILE A 82 -5.53 4.46 0.57
C ILE A 82 -4.17 5.12 0.31
N GLY A 83 -3.08 4.41 0.64
CA GLY A 83 -1.71 4.89 0.42
C GLY A 83 -1.41 5.17 -1.05
N GLU A 84 -1.75 4.24 -1.94
CA GLU A 84 -1.61 4.40 -3.39
C GLU A 84 -2.46 5.57 -3.90
N THR A 85 -3.66 5.77 -3.36
CA THR A 85 -4.51 6.89 -3.74
C THR A 85 -3.87 8.24 -3.42
N LEU A 86 -3.34 8.36 -2.20
CA LEU A 86 -2.64 9.56 -1.76
C LEU A 86 -1.36 9.79 -2.57
N LEU A 87 -0.65 8.71 -2.91
CA LEU A 87 0.59 8.77 -3.68
C LEU A 87 0.32 9.32 -5.08
N ILE A 88 -0.64 8.74 -5.81
CA ILE A 88 -0.96 9.16 -7.18
C ILE A 88 -1.50 10.60 -7.21
N ASN A 89 -2.25 11.02 -6.19
CA ASN A 89 -2.71 12.40 -6.07
C ASN A 89 -1.55 13.36 -5.73
N ALA A 90 -0.57 12.93 -4.94
CA ALA A 90 0.59 13.75 -4.63
C ALA A 90 1.57 13.83 -5.80
N THR A 91 1.69 12.79 -6.63
CA THR A 91 2.52 12.83 -7.83
C THR A 91 1.97 13.77 -8.90
N SER A 92 0.64 13.91 -9.02
CA SER A 92 0.05 14.88 -9.96
C SER A 92 0.29 16.34 -9.56
N GLU A 93 0.43 16.64 -8.26
CA GLU A 93 0.62 18.01 -7.76
C GLU A 93 2.10 18.41 -7.63
N LEU A 94 2.95 17.49 -7.15
CA LEU A 94 4.33 17.78 -6.75
C LEU A 94 5.39 17.14 -7.65
N SER A 95 4.96 16.44 -8.72
CA SER A 95 5.78 15.55 -9.56
C SER A 95 6.29 14.30 -8.83
N ALA A 96 6.42 13.20 -9.58
CA ALA A 96 6.97 11.94 -9.09
C ALA A 96 8.36 12.10 -8.43
N ALA A 97 9.22 12.96 -8.98
CA ALA A 97 10.59 13.15 -8.51
C ALA A 97 10.69 13.63 -7.05
N ILE A 98 9.68 14.37 -6.56
CA ILE A 98 9.65 14.92 -5.20
C ILE A 98 8.82 14.02 -4.27
N THR A 99 7.69 13.51 -4.76
CA THR A 99 6.75 12.72 -3.96
C THR A 99 7.32 11.37 -3.51
N TYR A 100 8.01 10.63 -4.38
CA TYR A 100 8.54 9.30 -4.03
C TYR A 100 9.58 9.30 -2.89
N PRO A 101 10.59 10.20 -2.88
CA PRO A 101 11.50 10.33 -1.75
C PRO A 101 10.80 10.64 -0.43
N ILE A 102 9.80 11.53 -0.43
CA ILE A 102 9.05 11.90 0.77
C ILE A 102 8.30 10.67 1.31
N SER A 103 7.55 9.99 0.44
CA SER A 103 6.79 8.78 0.78
C SER A 103 7.69 7.65 1.29
N ALA A 104 8.91 7.50 0.80
CA ALA A 104 9.85 6.49 1.29
C ALA A 104 10.43 6.79 2.69
N LYS A 105 10.55 8.07 3.06
CA LYS A 105 11.11 8.47 4.37
C LYS A 105 10.05 8.59 5.45
N LEU A 106 8.83 8.99 5.09
CA LEU A 106 7.76 9.27 6.04
C LEU A 106 7.42 8.10 6.99
N PRO A 107 7.30 6.84 6.55
CA PRO A 107 7.06 5.72 7.44
C PRO A 107 8.17 5.52 8.47
N GLY A 108 9.42 5.76 8.08
CA GLY A 108 10.58 5.69 8.96
C GLY A 108 10.53 6.75 10.06
N CYS A 109 10.14 7.98 9.72
CA CYS A 109 9.95 9.07 10.68
C CYS A 109 8.81 8.74 11.67
N VAL A 110 7.68 8.25 11.18
CA VAL A 110 6.54 7.86 12.01
C VAL A 110 6.91 6.71 12.95
N ALA A 111 7.63 5.70 12.45
CA ALA A 111 8.10 4.57 13.26
C ALA A 111 9.09 5.01 14.35
N ALA A 112 9.98 5.96 14.05
CA ALA A 112 10.90 6.53 15.02
C ALA A 112 10.16 7.32 16.11
N LEU A 113 9.21 8.18 15.73
CA LEU A 113 8.36 8.94 16.68
C LEU A 113 7.56 8.01 17.59
N TRP A 114 6.96 6.96 17.03
CA TRP A 114 6.20 5.96 17.80
C TRP A 114 7.10 5.21 18.80
N SER A 115 8.32 4.86 18.36
CA SER A 115 9.30 4.21 19.23
C SER A 115 9.67 5.09 20.43
N ILE A 116 9.95 6.38 20.21
CA ILE A 116 10.25 7.34 21.26
C ILE A 116 9.08 7.47 22.25
N PHE A 117 7.84 7.60 21.75
CA PHE A 117 6.65 7.71 22.59
C PHE A 117 6.46 6.47 23.47
N TYR A 118 6.63 5.28 22.91
CA TYR A 118 6.55 4.02 23.65
C TYR A 118 7.60 3.94 24.77
N PHE A 119 8.85 4.34 24.50
CA PHE A 119 9.92 4.37 25.51
C PHE A 119 9.64 5.37 26.64
N ILE A 120 9.13 6.56 26.32
CA ILE A 120 8.73 7.58 27.31
C ILE A 120 7.60 7.04 28.19
N LEU A 121 6.56 6.44 27.59
CA LEU A 121 5.44 5.86 28.32
C LEU A 121 5.88 4.75 29.28
N LYS A 122 6.81 3.89 28.84
CA LYS A 122 7.42 2.86 29.70
C LYS A 122 8.18 3.47 30.88
N LYS A 123 8.99 4.52 30.64
CA LYS A 123 9.73 5.22 31.70
C LYS A 123 8.78 5.86 32.72
N LEU A 124 7.70 6.52 32.27
CA LEU A 124 6.71 7.14 33.14
C LEU A 124 5.95 6.13 34.02
N LYS A 125 5.60 4.95 33.47
CA LYS A 125 5.01 3.87 34.28
C LYS A 125 6.00 3.31 35.31
N LYS A 126 7.27 3.15 34.94
CA LYS A 126 8.30 2.62 35.86
C LYS A 126 8.61 3.59 37.00
N GLY A 127 8.66 4.90 36.73
CA GLY A 127 8.89 5.93 37.77
C GLY A 127 7.74 6.08 38.78
N ARG A 128 6.50 5.78 38.38
CA ARG A 128 5.32 5.85 39.26
C ARG A 128 5.23 4.69 40.26
N ILE A 129 5.96 3.60 40.03
CA ILE A 129 5.97 2.40 40.89
C ILE A 129 6.94 2.57 42.09
N TRP A 130 7.87 3.53 42.03
CA TRP A 130 8.82 3.81 43.13
C TRP A 130 8.31 4.83 44.16
N LEU A 131 7.09 5.35 44.00
CA LEU A 131 6.48 6.37 44.87
C LEU A 131 5.36 5.82 45.75
N TYR A 132 5.23 4.49 45.83
CA TYR A 132 4.32 3.76 46.73
C TYR A 132 5.09 2.74 47.56
#